data_AF-A0A0G0CZJ1-F1
#
_entry.id   AF-A0A0G0CZJ1-F1
#
_cell.length_a   1.000
_cell.length_b   1.000
_cell.length_c   1.000
_cell.angle_alpha   90.00
_cell.angle_beta   90.00
_cell.angle_gamma   90.00
#
_symmetry.space_group_name_H-M   'P 1'
#
loop_
_entity.id
_entity.type
_entity.pdbx_description
1 polymer ?
#
loop_
_entity_poly.entity_id
_entity_poly.type
_entity_poly.pdbx_seq_one_letter_code
_entity_poly.pdbx_strand_id
1 'polypeptide(L)'
;MNLAQYNIFIIPFAVLALTRVLKFVIFYFRHNRDLAYTRKHAMSYGHMPSVHTALMVSMVTSIGHYEGINSGVFALAVIMAIVVVDDATRLRVYMGTHSEYINFIKNKLGFHSQRLHEKII
;
A
#
# COMPACT_ATOMS: atom_id res chain seq x y z
N MET A 1 26.46 -4.83 22.43
CA MET A 1 25.28 -4.97 21.56
C MET A 1 25.52 -4.17 20.30
N ASN A 2 25.47 -4.80 19.13
CA ASN A 2 25.79 -4.15 17.85
C ASN A 2 24.67 -3.17 17.45
N LEU A 3 25.00 -1.88 17.29
CA LEU A 3 24.08 -0.85 16.79
C LEU A 3 23.44 -1.24 15.44
N ALA A 4 24.14 -2.04 14.63
CA ALA A 4 23.66 -2.56 13.35
C ALA A 4 22.37 -3.36 13.46
N GLN A 5 22.18 -4.16 14.53
CA GLN A 5 20.95 -4.94 14.72
C GLN A 5 19.73 -4.06 14.99
N TYR A 6 19.92 -2.91 15.67
CA TYR A 6 18.84 -1.97 15.92
C TYR A 6 18.44 -1.23 14.64
N ASN A 7 19.39 -0.91 13.77
CA ASN A 7 19.14 -0.23 12.50
C ASN A 7 18.27 -1.06 11.53
N ILE A 8 18.39 -2.40 11.56
CA ILE A 8 17.55 -3.29 10.76
C ILE A 8 16.05 -3.13 11.06
N PHE A 9 15.71 -2.77 12.31
CA PHE A 9 14.34 -2.48 12.70
C PHE A 9 13.98 -0.99 12.54
N ILE A 10 14.88 -0.07 12.87
CA ILE A 10 14.56 1.38 12.78
C ILE A 10 14.23 1.78 11.33
N ILE A 11 15.01 1.32 10.36
CA ILE A 11 14.90 1.77 8.97
C ILE A 11 13.51 1.44 8.40
N PRO A 12 13.01 0.19 8.45
CA PRO A 12 11.68 -0.13 7.95
C PRO A 12 10.55 0.62 8.68
N PHE A 13 10.66 0.81 9.99
CA PHE A 13 9.67 1.58 10.76
C PHE A 13 9.68 3.07 10.39
N ALA A 14 10.85 3.66 10.17
CA ALA A 14 10.98 5.03 9.68
C ALA A 14 10.40 5.19 8.26
N VAL A 15 10.67 4.23 7.36
CA VAL A 15 10.08 4.21 6.01
C VAL A 15 8.56 4.06 6.07
N LEU A 16 8.04 3.24 6.98
CA LEU A 16 6.60 3.07 7.17
C LEU A 16 5.93 4.38 7.65
N ALA A 17 6.54 5.07 8.61
CA ALA A 17 6.07 6.37 9.06
C ALA A 17 6.10 7.40 7.92
N LEU A 18 7.21 7.48 7.19
CA LEU A 18 7.37 8.39 6.06
C LEU A 18 6.34 8.11 4.95
N THR A 19 6.13 6.84 4.60
CA THR A 19 5.18 6.45 3.56
C THR A 19 3.74 6.79 3.94
N ARG A 20 3.39 6.68 5.24
CA ARG A 20 2.08 7.10 5.74
C ARG A 20 1.88 8.61 5.66
N VAL A 21 2.90 9.39 6.01
CA VAL A 21 2.87 10.85 5.85
C VAL A 21 2.73 11.22 4.37
N LEU A 22 3.52 10.61 3.48
CA LEU A 22 3.43 10.84 2.04
C LEU A 22 2.03 10.52 1.51
N LYS A 23 1.46 9.38 1.91
CA LYS A 23 0.10 8.98 1.53
C LYS A 23 -0.93 10.02 1.98
N PHE A 24 -0.84 10.50 3.22
CA PHE A 24 -1.74 11.52 3.74
C PHE A 24 -1.63 12.83 2.94
N VAL A 25 -0.42 13.29 2.67
CA VAL A 25 -0.16 14.52 1.91
C VAL A 25 -0.65 14.40 0.47
N ILE A 26 -0.35 13.30 -0.22
CA ILE A 26 -0.83 13.06 -1.59
C ILE A 26 -2.36 13.01 -1.64
N PHE A 27 -2.99 12.31 -0.68
CA PHE A 27 -4.45 12.22 -0.61
C PHE A 27 -5.10 13.60 -0.40
N TYR A 28 -4.51 14.42 0.48
CA TYR A 28 -4.95 15.78 0.76
C TYR A 28 -4.92 16.67 -0.48
N PHE A 29 -3.82 16.65 -1.24
CA PHE A 29 -3.71 17.46 -2.45
C PHE A 29 -4.62 16.97 -3.58
N ARG A 30 -4.86 15.65 -3.69
CA ARG A 30 -5.76 15.10 -4.72
C ARG A 30 -7.23 15.43 -4.46
N HIS A 31 -7.66 15.56 -3.20
CA HIS A 31 -9.06 15.82 -2.84
C HIS A 31 -9.31 17.28 -2.45
N ASN A 32 -8.84 18.22 -3.28
CA ASN A 32 -9.11 19.67 -3.14
C ASN A 32 -8.75 20.28 -1.77
N ARG A 33 -7.79 19.69 -1.04
CA ARG A 33 -7.37 20.17 0.29
C ARG A 33 -8.48 20.14 1.34
N ASP A 34 -9.48 19.26 1.19
CA ASP A 34 -10.47 19.03 2.24
C ASP A 34 -9.86 18.17 3.36
N LEU A 35 -9.56 18.81 4.49
CA LEU A 35 -8.94 18.17 5.64
C LEU A 35 -9.88 17.19 6.36
N ALA A 36 -11.19 17.46 6.38
CA ALA A 36 -12.18 16.60 7.03
C ALA A 36 -12.39 15.32 6.22
N TYR A 37 -12.48 15.45 4.89
CA TYR A 37 -12.55 14.31 3.98
C TYR A 37 -11.26 13.48 4.00
N THR A 38 -10.10 14.15 3.99
CA THR A 38 -8.77 13.53 4.06
C THR A 38 -8.61 12.69 5.32
N ARG A 39 -8.95 13.23 6.50
CA ARG A 39 -8.82 12.49 7.76
C ARG A 39 -9.65 11.21 7.77
N LYS A 40 -10.84 11.24 7.16
CA LYS A 40 -11.78 10.11 7.13
C LYS A 40 -11.40 9.03 6.11
N HIS A 41 -10.79 9.41 4.98
CA HIS A 41 -10.59 8.48 3.85
C HIS A 41 -9.13 8.22 3.46
N ALA A 42 -8.16 9.00 3.95
CA ALA A 42 -6.74 8.83 3.58
C ALA A 42 -6.17 7.46 3.97
N MET A 43 -6.72 6.81 5.01
CA MET A 43 -6.34 5.46 5.41
C MET A 43 -7.19 4.36 4.76
N SER A 44 -8.16 4.72 3.92
CA SER A 44 -8.97 3.73 3.22
C SER A 44 -8.14 2.98 2.18
N TYR A 45 -8.54 1.74 1.89
CA TYR A 45 -7.87 0.84 0.96
C TYR A 45 -7.99 1.38 -0.49
N GLY A 46 -6.94 1.20 -1.30
CA GLY A 46 -6.92 1.59 -2.72
C GLY A 46 -5.96 2.74 -3.09
N HIS A 47 -5.52 3.55 -2.12
CA HIS A 47 -4.62 4.68 -2.38
C HIS A 47 -3.15 4.27 -2.54
N MET A 48 -2.50 4.84 -3.56
CA MET A 48 -1.05 4.80 -3.74
C MET A 48 -0.38 5.93 -2.92
N PRO A 49 0.86 5.78 -2.42
CA PRO A 49 1.77 4.63 -2.53
C PRO A 49 1.43 3.45 -1.59
N SER A 50 1.90 2.24 -1.93
CA SER A 50 1.71 1.03 -1.12
C SER A 50 2.64 1.01 0.10
N VAL A 51 2.06 0.99 1.29
CA VAL A 51 2.81 0.92 2.56
C VAL A 51 3.47 -0.45 2.72
N HIS A 52 2.79 -1.53 2.32
CA HIS A 52 3.32 -2.90 2.41
C HIS A 52 4.54 -3.09 1.51
N THR A 53 4.48 -2.58 0.28
CA THR A 53 5.60 -2.68 -0.66
C THR A 53 6.79 -1.85 -0.19
N ALA A 54 6.55 -0.61 0.29
CA ALA A 54 7.61 0.24 0.84
C ALA A 54 8.30 -0.41 2.05
N LEU A 55 7.52 -1.02 2.96
CA LEU A 55 8.03 -1.75 4.11
C LEU A 55 8.90 -2.94 3.68
N MET A 56 8.39 -3.80 2.79
CA MET A 56 9.11 -5.00 2.36
C MET A 56 10.41 -4.65 1.62
N VAL A 57 10.39 -3.66 0.73
CA VAL A 57 11.60 -3.22 0.02
C VAL A 57 12.62 -2.65 1.01
N SER A 58 12.19 -1.80 1.95
CA SER A 58 13.11 -1.26 2.98
C SER A 58 13.72 -2.35 3.87
N MET A 59 12.96 -3.40 4.17
CA MET A 59 13.42 -4.54 4.96
C MET A 59 14.46 -5.36 4.18
N VAL A 60 14.18 -5.69 2.92
CA VAL A 60 15.14 -6.38 2.04
C VAL A 60 16.43 -5.57 1.90
N THR A 61 16.33 -4.25 1.65
CA THR A 61 17.49 -3.38 1.54
C THR A 61 18.30 -3.33 2.84
N SER A 62 17.62 -3.20 3.98
CA SER A 62 18.29 -3.13 5.28
C SER A 62 18.99 -4.45 5.64
N ILE A 63 18.34 -5.59 5.40
CA ILE A 63 18.94 -6.92 5.65
C ILE A 63 20.10 -7.15 4.70
N GLY A 64 19.96 -6.82 3.42
CA GLY A 64 21.04 -6.96 2.44
C GLY A 64 22.26 -6.11 2.77
N HIS A 65 22.06 -4.93 3.36
CA HIS A 65 23.15 -4.05 3.77
C HIS A 65 23.87 -4.52 5.04
N TYR A 66 23.13 -4.96 6.07
CA TYR A 66 23.71 -5.30 7.38
C TYR A 66 24.07 -6.77 7.57
N GLU A 67 23.26 -7.70 7.06
CA GLU A 67 23.48 -9.16 7.19
C GLU A 67 24.14 -9.75 5.92
N GLY A 68 24.19 -8.97 4.85
CA GLY A 68 24.76 -9.37 3.57
C GLY A 68 23.81 -10.19 2.69
N ILE A 69 24.02 -10.09 1.38
CA ILE A 69 23.17 -10.75 0.37
C ILE A 69 23.33 -12.28 0.32
N ASN A 70 24.41 -12.81 0.89
CA ASN A 70 24.67 -14.25 0.93
C ASN A 70 24.06 -14.92 2.19
N SER A 71 23.38 -14.16 3.05
CA SER A 71 22.75 -14.68 4.26
C SER A 71 21.41 -15.38 3.96
N GLY A 72 21.09 -16.42 4.72
CA GLY A 72 19.77 -17.06 4.63
C GLY A 72 18.62 -16.12 4.99
N VAL A 73 18.87 -15.12 5.86
CA VAL A 73 17.90 -14.10 6.25
C VAL A 73 17.57 -13.17 5.08
N PHE A 74 18.56 -12.82 4.25
CA PHE A 74 18.32 -12.04 3.03
C PHE A 74 17.44 -12.82 2.02
N ALA A 75 17.75 -14.10 1.81
CA ALA A 75 16.93 -14.95 0.92
C ALA A 75 15.47 -15.04 1.40
N LEU A 76 15.26 -15.21 2.71
CA LEU A 76 13.93 -15.20 3.32
C LEU A 76 13.23 -13.86 3.10
N ALA A 77 13.92 -12.73 3.32
CA ALA A 77 13.35 -11.40 3.14
C ALA A 77 12.91 -11.15 1.70
N VAL A 78 13.70 -11.58 0.71
CA VAL A 78 13.37 -11.45 -0.72
C VAL A 78 12.15 -12.29 -1.07
N ILE A 79 12.11 -13.56 -0.65
CA ILE A 79 10.95 -14.44 -0.90
C ILE A 79 9.69 -13.85 -0.27
N MET A 80 9.78 -13.36 0.97
CA MET A 80 8.66 -12.70 1.63
C MET A 80 8.22 -11.44 0.87
N ALA A 81 9.14 -10.64 0.34
CA ALA A 81 8.79 -9.47 -0.45
C ALA A 81 8.01 -9.85 -1.72
N ILE A 82 8.40 -10.94 -2.39
CA ILE A 82 7.68 -11.47 -3.56
C ILE A 82 6.27 -11.91 -3.17
N VAL A 83 6.12 -12.70 -2.11
CA VAL A 83 4.81 -13.19 -1.64
C VAL A 83 3.87 -12.03 -1.30
N VAL A 84 4.36 -11.01 -0.60
CA VAL A 84 3.55 -9.84 -0.23
C VAL A 84 3.13 -9.04 -1.45
N VAL A 85 4.01 -8.88 -2.44
CA VAL A 85 3.69 -8.16 -3.68
C VAL A 85 2.68 -8.95 -4.53
N ASP A 86 2.85 -10.27 -4.63
CA ASP A 86 1.92 -11.15 -5.35
C ASP A 86 0.53 -11.14 -4.71
N ASP A 87 0.43 -11.28 -3.39
CA ASP A 87 -0.84 -11.22 -2.66
C ASP A 87 -1.55 -9.86 -2.84
N ALA A 88 -0.81 -8.76 -2.66
CA ALA A 88 -1.35 -7.42 -2.86
C ALA A 88 -1.85 -7.20 -4.31
N THR A 89 -1.17 -7.78 -5.29
CA THR A 89 -1.54 -7.66 -6.72
C THR A 89 -2.78 -8.51 -7.02
N ARG A 90 -2.81 -9.77 -6.56
CA ARG A 90 -3.97 -10.65 -6.74
C ARG A 90 -5.22 -10.08 -6.08
N LEU A 91 -5.09 -9.59 -4.85
CA LEU A 91 -6.20 -8.95 -4.14
C LEU A 91 -6.75 -7.76 -4.94
N ARG A 92 -5.88 -6.93 -5.52
CA ARG A 92 -6.32 -5.82 -6.39
C ARG A 92 -7.08 -6.30 -7.62
N VAL A 93 -6.64 -7.38 -8.25
CA VAL A 93 -7.35 -7.98 -9.40
C VAL A 93 -8.73 -8.49 -8.96
N TYR A 94 -8.80 -9.28 -7.89
CA TYR A 94 -10.06 -9.81 -7.37
C TYR A 94 -11.05 -8.71 -6.98
N MET A 95 -10.58 -7.64 -6.31
CA MET A 95 -11.43 -6.50 -5.96
C MET A 95 -11.93 -5.75 -7.20
N GLY A 96 -11.10 -5.62 -8.24
CA GLY A 96 -11.49 -5.04 -9.53
C GLY A 96 -12.61 -5.85 -10.19
N THR A 97 -12.40 -7.15 -10.34
CA THR A 97 -13.40 -8.07 -10.89
C THR A 97 -14.68 -8.09 -10.06
N HIS A 98 -14.58 -8.09 -8.73
CA HIS A 98 -15.76 -8.03 -7.86
C HIS A 98 -16.56 -6.74 -8.05
N SER A 99 -15.86 -5.61 -8.20
CA SER A 99 -16.48 -4.30 -8.49
C SER A 99 -17.19 -4.29 -9.85
N GLU A 100 -16.62 -4.95 -10.86
CA GLU A 100 -17.25 -5.13 -12.17
C GLU A 100 -18.55 -5.94 -12.07
N TYR A 101 -18.55 -7.05 -11.32
CA TYR A 101 -19.76 -7.86 -11.09
C TYR A 101 -20.84 -7.07 -10.34
N ILE A 102 -20.48 -6.29 -9.33
CA ILE A 102 -21.42 -5.41 -8.61
C ILE A 102 -22.04 -4.40 -9.60
N ASN A 103 -21.23 -3.77 -10.45
CA ASN A 103 -21.73 -2.83 -11.45
C ASN A 103 -22.66 -3.50 -12.48
N PHE A 104 -22.34 -4.73 -12.90
CA PHE A 104 -23.20 -5.52 -13.78
C PHE A 104 -24.56 -5.81 -13.16
N ILE A 105 -24.59 -6.28 -11.90
CA ILE A 105 -25.83 -6.56 -11.16
C ILE A 105 -26.63 -5.26 -10.98
N LYS A 106 -25.97 -4.16 -10.59
CA LYS A 106 -26.59 -2.85 -10.42
C LYS A 106 -27.30 -2.39 -11.70
N ASN A 107 -26.63 -2.52 -12.85
CA ASN A 107 -27.20 -2.15 -14.15
C ASN A 107 -28.38 -3.05 -14.54
N LYS A 108 -28.29 -4.37 -14.30
CA LYS A 108 -29.38 -5.31 -14.59
C LYS A 108 -30.64 -5.07 -13.76
N LEU A 109 -30.48 -4.68 -12.49
CA LEU A 109 -31.59 -4.41 -11.58
C LEU A 109 -32.23 -3.03 -11.79
N GLY A 110 -31.82 -2.28 -12.81
CA GLY A 110 -32.39 -0.97 -13.12
C GLY A 110 -32.02 0.11 -12.11
N PHE A 111 -31.01 -0.12 -11.25
CA PHE A 111 -30.40 0.92 -10.43
C PHE A 111 -29.60 1.87 -11.33
N HIS A 112 -30.30 2.72 -12.08
CA HIS A 112 -29.71 3.85 -12.77
C HIS A 112 -29.35 4.88 -11.68
N SER A 113 -28.21 4.66 -11.02
CA SER A 113 -27.62 5.71 -10.20
C SER A 113 -27.47 6.92 -11.11
N GLN A 114 -28.29 7.96 -10.89
CA GLN A 114 -28.05 9.30 -11.42
C GLN A 114 -26.54 9.51 -11.39
N ARG A 115 -25.96 9.81 -12.55
CA ARG A 115 -24.51 9.91 -12.75
C ARG A 115 -23.89 10.74 -11.62
N LEU A 116 -23.42 10.07 -10.57
CA LEU A 116 -22.38 10.58 -9.71
C LEU A 116 -21.09 10.38 -10.51
N HIS A 117 -20.94 11.20 -11.56
CA HIS A 117 -19.65 11.63 -12.07
C HIS A 117 -18.98 12.53 -11.02
N GLU A 118 -18.96 12.10 -9.76
CA GLU A 118 -18.04 12.68 -8.81
C GLU A 118 -16.74 11.93 -9.02
N LYS A 119 -15.95 12.53 -9.92
CA LYS A 119 -14.50 12.40 -10.07
C LYS A 119 -13.91 11.36 -9.13
N ILE A 120 -13.81 10.12 -9.63
CA ILE A 120 -12.79 9.22 -9.11
C ILE A 120 -11.48 9.80 -9.64
N ILE A 121 -10.92 10.69 -8.83
CA ILE A 121 -9.59 11.25 -8.97
C ILE A 121 -8.60 10.13 -8.73
#